data_AF-A0A8S1JCB3-F1
#
_entry.id   AF-A0A8S1JCB3-F1
#
_cell.length_a   1.000
_cell.length_b   1.000
_cell.length_c   1.000
_cell.angle_alpha   90.00
_cell.angle_beta   90.00
_cell.angle_gamma   90.00
#
_symmetry.space_group_name_H-M   'P 1'
#
loop_
_entity.id
_entity.type
_entity.pdbx_description
1 polymer ?
#
loop_
_entity_poly.entity_id
_entity_poly.type
_entity_poly.pdbx_seq_one_letter_code
_entity_poly.pdbx_strand_id
1 'polypeptide(L)'
;MVPGAANAAPQIKSVVPVESLSTIQARGMRGLMESRAAAELSKVLTADDAAMCLGLVVNDAGTYDVATKTGGLDGSIVLEEELSRPENKVFKPIVAKLTTAKKAIDEESIKAEQGPISWADLLVLAAKTSIQMSWRQIKLGKAKDEASAGILTSAYGTNWSVRIGRVDSMTPAPAGRLLSPDPSAEEVQSFFNALGNKNVGESGPFTPKGPFSEKYSFLIWTAAQPDPEKAEEKLATLPVYAEWKKDFDRSRKTVTRNDYEVDFVETFDKLVNLGSTFDNLAYLKPIEVNMKI
;
A
#
# COMPACT_ATOMS: atom_id res chain seq x y z
N MET A 1 -63.58 -10.17 -22.56
CA MET A 1 -62.38 -10.62 -21.82
C MET A 1 -61.63 -9.38 -21.37
N VAL A 2 -61.69 -9.07 -20.08
CA VAL A 2 -60.89 -7.99 -19.46
C VAL A 2 -59.57 -8.65 -19.01
N PRO A 3 -58.39 -8.11 -19.35
CA PRO A 3 -57.14 -8.68 -18.86
C PRO A 3 -57.02 -8.37 -17.36
N GLY A 4 -56.88 -9.43 -16.56
CA GLY A 4 -56.68 -9.32 -15.12
C GLY A 4 -55.39 -8.57 -14.81
N ALA A 5 -55.49 -7.49 -14.05
CA ALA A 5 -54.35 -6.84 -13.43
C ALA A 5 -53.70 -7.84 -12.46
N ALA A 6 -52.50 -8.32 -12.79
CA ALA A 6 -51.69 -9.06 -11.84
C ALA A 6 -51.32 -8.11 -10.70
N ASN A 7 -51.95 -8.28 -9.53
CA ASN A 7 -51.52 -7.62 -8.30
C ASN A 7 -50.10 -8.07 -7.99
N ALA A 8 -49.12 -7.18 -8.22
CA ALA A 8 -47.76 -7.38 -7.72
C ALA A 8 -47.81 -7.42 -6.19
N ALA A 9 -47.32 -8.52 -5.60
CA ALA A 9 -47.22 -8.64 -4.15
C ALA A 9 -46.44 -7.45 -3.55
N PRO A 10 -46.86 -6.90 -2.40
CA PRO A 10 -46.17 -5.77 -1.78
C PRO A 10 -44.74 -6.17 -1.42
N GLN A 11 -43.76 -5.51 -2.04
CA GLN A 11 -42.36 -5.66 -1.68
C GLN A 11 -42.06 -4.78 -0.46
N ILE A 12 -41.62 -5.38 0.63
CA ILE A 12 -41.07 -4.63 1.76
C ILE A 12 -39.59 -4.38 1.47
N LYS A 13 -39.24 -3.10 1.27
CA LYS A 13 -37.85 -2.66 1.26
C LYS A 13 -37.38 -2.53 2.71
N SER A 14 -36.45 -3.38 3.12
CA SER A 14 -35.75 -3.23 4.40
C SER A 14 -34.34 -2.74 4.14
N VAL A 15 -33.87 -1.77 4.93
CA VAL A 15 -32.51 -1.23 4.82
C VAL A 15 -31.69 -1.78 5.98
N VAL A 16 -30.59 -2.45 5.66
CA VAL A 16 -29.58 -2.85 6.65
C VAL A 16 -28.61 -1.67 6.81
N PRO A 17 -28.57 -1.01 7.98
CA PRO A 17 -27.65 0.11 8.20
C PRO A 17 -26.21 -0.37 8.28
N VAL A 18 -25.26 0.53 8.06
CA VAL A 18 -23.82 0.22 7.94
C VAL A 18 -23.29 -0.49 9.19
N GLU A 19 -23.75 -0.07 10.37
CA GLU A 19 -23.33 -0.57 11.67
C GLU A 19 -23.80 -2.02 11.91
N SER A 20 -24.79 -2.49 11.14
CA SER A 20 -25.33 -3.85 11.21
C SER A 20 -24.80 -4.78 10.12
N LEU A 21 -23.87 -4.30 9.29
CA LEU A 21 -23.25 -5.14 8.26
C LEU A 21 -22.38 -6.22 8.89
N SER A 22 -22.49 -7.43 8.37
CA SER A 22 -21.56 -8.51 8.72
C SER A 22 -20.15 -8.20 8.20
N THR A 23 -19.14 -8.81 8.83
CA THR A 23 -17.74 -8.70 8.39
C THR A 23 -17.54 -9.07 6.92
N ILE A 24 -18.31 -10.05 6.40
CA ILE A 24 -18.24 -10.48 5.01
C ILE A 24 -18.79 -9.40 4.08
N GLN A 25 -19.93 -8.78 4.43
CA GLN A 25 -20.51 -7.69 3.65
C GLN A 25 -19.60 -6.48 3.62
N ALA A 26 -19.08 -6.06 4.79
CA ALA A 26 -18.15 -4.95 4.89
C ALA A 26 -16.86 -5.19 4.10
N ARG A 27 -16.29 -6.40 4.18
CA ARG A 27 -15.13 -6.80 3.38
C ARG A 27 -15.44 -6.79 1.88
N GLY A 28 -16.61 -7.26 1.47
CA GLY A 28 -17.05 -7.22 0.07
C GLY A 28 -17.13 -5.80 -0.47
N MET A 29 -17.73 -4.86 0.27
CA MET A 29 -17.82 -3.45 -0.13
C MET A 29 -16.45 -2.78 -0.24
N ARG A 30 -15.55 -3.04 0.69
CA ARG A 30 -14.16 -2.57 0.60
C ARG A 30 -13.41 -3.18 -0.57
N GLY A 31 -13.62 -4.47 -0.86
CA GLY A 31 -13.06 -5.13 -2.03
C GLY A 31 -13.52 -4.48 -3.35
N LEU A 32 -14.77 -3.99 -3.41
CA LEU A 32 -15.24 -3.20 -4.56
C LEU A 32 -14.50 -1.86 -4.68
N MET A 33 -14.26 -1.18 -3.55
CA MET A 33 -13.44 0.04 -3.54
C MET A 33 -12.02 -0.23 -4.01
N GLU A 34 -11.34 -1.26 -3.48
CA GLU A 34 -9.99 -1.64 -3.90
C GLU A 34 -9.93 -1.95 -5.40
N SER A 35 -10.90 -2.71 -5.91
CA SER A 35 -10.96 -3.09 -7.32
C SER A 35 -11.12 -1.87 -8.23
N ARG A 36 -12.03 -0.95 -7.87
CA ARG A 36 -12.23 0.31 -8.58
C ARG A 36 -10.97 1.17 -8.56
N ALA A 37 -10.37 1.35 -7.38
CA ALA A 37 -9.13 2.10 -7.23
C ALA A 37 -8.01 1.51 -8.09
N ALA A 38 -7.80 0.19 -8.05
CA ALA A 38 -6.79 -0.49 -8.84
C ALA A 38 -7.03 -0.31 -10.36
N ALA A 39 -8.29 -0.33 -10.81
CA ALA A 39 -8.64 -0.11 -12.20
C ALA A 39 -8.29 1.32 -12.67
N GLU A 40 -8.62 2.35 -11.89
CA GLU A 40 -8.28 3.74 -12.22
C GLU A 40 -6.77 4.02 -12.10
N LEU A 41 -6.11 3.48 -11.07
CA LEU A 41 -4.66 3.61 -10.88
C LEU A 41 -3.89 3.01 -12.05
N SER A 42 -4.34 1.85 -12.56
CA SER A 42 -3.70 1.19 -13.72
C SER A 42 -3.80 1.97 -15.03
N LYS A 43 -4.65 3.01 -15.11
CA LYS A 43 -4.75 3.89 -16.29
C LYS A 43 -3.69 4.99 -16.28
N VAL A 44 -3.19 5.38 -15.11
CA VAL A 44 -2.25 6.50 -14.96
C VAL A 44 -0.85 6.07 -14.53
N LEU A 45 -0.73 4.90 -13.89
CA LEU A 45 0.52 4.33 -13.41
C LEU A 45 1.08 3.30 -14.39
N THR A 46 2.40 3.12 -14.35
CA THR A 46 3.12 2.03 -15.02
C THR A 46 3.90 1.19 -14.01
N ALA A 47 4.51 0.10 -14.49
CA ALA A 47 5.44 -0.70 -13.68
C ALA A 47 6.65 0.10 -13.17
N ASP A 48 7.10 1.10 -13.94
CA ASP A 48 8.26 1.94 -13.60
C ASP A 48 7.94 2.92 -12.46
N ASP A 49 6.66 3.22 -12.23
CA ASP A 49 6.22 4.08 -11.12
C ASP A 49 6.31 3.36 -9.74
N ALA A 50 6.57 2.04 -9.70
CA ALA A 50 6.54 1.24 -8.48
C ALA A 50 7.45 1.77 -7.36
N ALA A 51 8.69 2.15 -7.70
CA ALA A 51 9.64 2.69 -6.74
C ALA A 51 9.18 4.03 -6.16
N MET A 52 8.66 4.93 -7.00
CA MET A 52 8.19 6.25 -6.57
C MET A 52 6.92 6.15 -5.71
N CYS A 53 5.97 5.28 -6.08
CA CYS A 53 4.79 5.02 -5.27
C CYS A 53 5.16 4.39 -3.92
N LEU A 54 6.12 3.47 -3.89
CA LEU A 54 6.60 2.89 -2.65
C LEU A 54 7.35 3.92 -1.80
N GLY A 55 8.16 4.78 -2.41
CA GLY A 55 8.85 5.89 -1.75
C GLY A 55 7.90 6.85 -1.05
N LEU A 56 6.75 7.18 -1.67
CA LEU A 56 5.69 7.94 -1.01
C LEU A 56 5.20 7.25 0.27
N VAL A 57 4.93 5.94 0.20
CA VAL A 57 4.48 5.16 1.36
C VAL A 57 5.55 5.10 2.45
N VAL A 58 6.82 4.90 2.07
CA VAL A 58 7.96 4.87 3.00
C VAL A 58 8.13 6.22 3.69
N ASN A 59 8.04 7.33 2.97
CA ASN A 59 8.23 8.66 3.56
C ASN A 59 7.04 9.08 4.42
N ASP A 60 5.81 8.82 4.01
CA ASP A 60 4.63 9.13 4.82
C ASP A 60 4.62 8.30 6.13
N ALA A 61 4.77 6.97 6.02
CA ALA A 61 4.88 6.07 7.17
C ALA A 61 6.12 6.36 8.05
N GLY A 62 7.23 6.76 7.41
CA GLY A 62 8.51 7.04 8.04
C GLY A 62 8.50 8.21 9.02
N THR A 63 7.45 9.04 8.98
CA THR A 63 7.28 10.14 9.92
C THR A 63 6.76 9.69 11.30
N TYR A 64 6.42 8.41 11.47
CA TYR A 64 5.87 7.90 12.72
C TYR A 64 6.90 7.93 13.86
N ASP A 65 6.56 8.67 14.91
CA ASP A 65 7.30 8.70 16.15
C ASP A 65 6.56 7.93 17.25
N VAL A 66 7.20 6.90 17.81
CA VAL A 66 6.60 5.98 18.79
C VAL A 66 6.33 6.68 20.13
N ALA A 67 7.17 7.64 20.52
CA ALA A 67 7.10 8.31 21.82
C ALA A 67 5.90 9.27 21.89
N THR A 68 5.71 10.05 20.83
CA THR A 68 4.63 11.03 20.69
C THR A 68 3.37 10.45 20.04
N LYS A 69 3.49 9.30 19.36
CA LYS A 69 2.43 8.66 18.55
C LYS A 69 1.89 9.62 17.48
N THR A 70 2.78 10.33 16.81
CA THR A 70 2.45 11.30 15.75
C THR A 70 3.12 10.92 14.44
N GLY A 71 2.52 11.32 13.32
CA GLY A 71 2.91 10.90 11.98
C GLY A 71 2.51 9.45 11.69
N GLY A 72 3.12 8.88 10.66
CA GLY A 72 2.77 7.57 10.12
C GLY A 72 1.98 7.69 8.84
N LEU A 73 1.48 6.56 8.34
CA LEU A 73 0.82 6.54 7.05
C LEU A 73 -0.61 7.09 7.18
N ASP A 74 -0.73 8.39 7.03
CA ASP A 74 -1.92 9.22 7.20
C ASP A 74 -2.18 10.17 6.01
N GLY A 75 -1.40 10.05 4.93
CA GLY A 75 -1.58 10.83 3.72
C GLY A 75 -1.08 12.28 3.81
N SER A 76 -0.49 12.70 4.93
CA SER A 76 0.02 14.07 5.11
C SER A 76 1.10 14.47 4.10
N ILE A 77 1.85 13.50 3.56
CA ILE A 77 2.89 13.74 2.54
C ILE A 77 2.42 14.50 1.30
N VAL A 78 1.13 14.45 0.97
CA VAL A 78 0.57 15.12 -0.21
C VAL A 78 0.27 16.60 0.02
N LEU A 79 0.31 17.05 1.28
CA LEU A 79 0.14 18.46 1.65
C LEU A 79 1.33 19.27 1.13
N GLU A 80 1.06 20.44 0.53
CA GLU A 80 2.10 21.21 -0.18
C GLU A 80 3.31 21.57 0.71
N GLU A 81 3.08 21.81 2.00
CA GLU A 81 4.16 22.09 2.98
C GLU A 81 5.12 20.90 3.11
N GLU A 82 4.60 19.68 3.16
CA GLU A 82 5.39 18.46 3.31
C GLU A 82 5.96 17.97 1.98
N LEU A 83 5.17 18.03 0.91
CA LEU A 83 5.57 17.65 -0.43
C LEU A 83 6.69 18.56 -0.98
N SER A 84 6.77 19.80 -0.51
CA SER A 84 7.83 20.74 -0.87
C SER A 84 9.12 20.58 -0.07
N ARG A 85 9.20 19.65 0.88
CA ARG A 85 10.45 19.38 1.62
C ARG A 85 11.49 18.67 0.73
N PRO A 86 12.79 18.90 0.92
CA PRO A 86 13.84 18.32 0.08
C PRO A 86 13.72 16.81 -0.15
N GLU A 87 13.34 16.06 0.89
CA GLU A 87 13.13 14.61 0.89
C GLU A 87 11.92 14.15 0.06
N ASN A 88 10.92 15.03 -0.17
CA ASN A 88 9.66 14.66 -0.82
C ASN A 88 9.44 15.30 -2.20
N LYS A 89 10.23 16.32 -2.57
CA LYS A 89 10.09 17.06 -3.86
C LYS A 89 10.06 16.15 -5.08
N VAL A 90 10.80 15.04 -5.03
CA VAL A 90 10.88 14.05 -6.12
C VAL A 90 9.52 13.43 -6.44
N PHE A 91 8.59 13.41 -5.47
CA PHE A 91 7.28 12.77 -5.63
C PHE A 91 6.22 13.67 -6.28
N LYS A 92 6.49 14.96 -6.52
CA LYS A 92 5.50 15.86 -7.16
C LYS A 92 4.89 15.31 -8.45
N PRO A 93 5.66 14.72 -9.40
CA PRO A 93 5.09 14.15 -10.62
C PRO A 93 4.16 12.96 -10.36
N ILE A 94 4.51 12.08 -9.41
CA ILE A 94 3.68 10.92 -9.09
C ILE A 94 2.40 11.35 -8.36
N VAL A 95 2.47 12.33 -7.44
CA VAL A 95 1.29 12.90 -6.78
C VAL A 95 0.33 13.54 -7.79
N ALA A 96 0.83 14.17 -8.86
CA ALA A 96 -0.02 14.69 -9.93
C ALA A 96 -0.79 13.58 -10.69
N LYS A 97 -0.14 12.45 -10.98
CA LYS A 97 -0.82 11.26 -11.55
C LYS A 97 -1.88 10.73 -10.57
N LEU A 98 -1.53 10.59 -9.29
CA LEU A 98 -2.44 10.11 -8.27
C LEU A 98 -3.64 11.03 -8.05
N THR A 99 -3.46 12.35 -8.15
CA THR A 99 -4.56 13.32 -8.09
C THR A 99 -5.58 13.07 -9.21
N THR A 100 -5.11 12.74 -10.41
CA THR A 100 -5.97 12.40 -11.55
C THR A 100 -6.76 11.11 -11.29
N ALA A 101 -6.09 10.05 -10.82
CA ALA A 101 -6.76 8.80 -10.46
C ALA A 101 -7.74 9.00 -9.31
N LYS A 102 -7.36 9.74 -8.26
CA LYS A 102 -8.20 10.03 -7.10
C LYS A 102 -9.52 10.66 -7.53
N LYS A 103 -9.48 11.66 -8.42
CA LYS A 103 -10.67 12.31 -8.94
C LYS A 103 -11.62 11.32 -9.61
N ALA A 104 -11.10 10.45 -10.47
CA ALA A 104 -11.91 9.42 -11.14
C ALA A 104 -12.52 8.42 -10.15
N ILE A 105 -11.71 7.97 -9.17
CA ILE A 105 -12.16 7.06 -8.11
C ILE A 105 -13.27 7.69 -7.28
N ASP A 106 -13.07 8.93 -6.83
CA ASP A 106 -14.02 9.69 -6.01
C ASP A 106 -15.35 9.90 -6.75
N GLU A 107 -15.31 10.28 -8.03
CA GLU A 107 -16.51 10.47 -8.85
C GLU A 107 -17.36 9.19 -8.93
N GLU A 108 -16.72 8.03 -9.07
CA GLU A 108 -17.41 6.74 -9.12
C GLU A 108 -17.82 6.22 -7.74
N SER A 109 -17.01 6.44 -6.71
CA SER A 109 -17.31 5.98 -5.36
C SER A 109 -18.46 6.76 -4.73
N ILE A 110 -18.56 8.06 -5.00
CA ILE A 110 -19.69 8.90 -4.60
C ILE A 110 -20.97 8.42 -5.28
N LYS A 111 -20.95 8.12 -6.59
CA LYS A 111 -22.09 7.51 -7.29
C LYS A 111 -22.48 6.15 -6.70
N ALA A 112 -21.49 5.40 -6.21
CA ALA A 112 -21.71 4.13 -5.54
C ALA A 112 -22.11 4.27 -4.06
N GLU A 113 -22.25 5.49 -3.53
CA GLU A 113 -22.55 5.83 -2.12
C GLU A 113 -21.51 5.33 -1.11
N GLN A 114 -20.25 5.19 -1.52
CA GLN A 114 -19.14 4.73 -0.65
C GLN A 114 -18.25 5.88 -0.16
N GLY A 115 -18.53 7.12 -0.57
CA GLY A 115 -17.71 8.29 -0.23
C GLY A 115 -16.35 8.32 -0.95
N PRO A 116 -15.61 9.43 -0.85
CA PRO A 116 -14.31 9.58 -1.49
C PRO A 116 -13.25 8.67 -0.85
N ILE A 117 -12.24 8.27 -1.62
CA ILE A 117 -11.08 7.54 -1.09
C ILE A 117 -10.16 8.51 -0.32
N SER A 118 -9.64 8.10 0.83
CA SER A 118 -8.61 8.88 1.53
C SER A 118 -7.29 8.88 0.76
N TRP A 119 -6.49 9.93 0.91
CA TRP A 119 -5.14 9.96 0.37
C TRP A 119 -4.28 8.84 0.96
N ALA A 120 -4.36 8.61 2.27
CA ALA A 120 -3.64 7.54 2.94
C ALA A 120 -3.89 6.16 2.32
N ASP A 121 -5.14 5.82 2.01
CA ASP A 121 -5.46 4.56 1.32
C ASP A 121 -5.04 4.58 -0.15
N LEU A 122 -5.19 5.71 -0.84
CA LEU A 122 -4.77 5.85 -2.23
C LEU A 122 -3.28 5.61 -2.40
N LEU A 123 -2.43 6.12 -1.50
CA LEU A 123 -0.97 5.89 -1.53
C LEU A 123 -0.63 4.40 -1.45
N VAL A 124 -1.29 3.68 -0.53
CA VAL A 124 -1.09 2.23 -0.36
C VAL A 124 -1.54 1.47 -1.59
N LEU A 125 -2.72 1.80 -2.12
CA LEU A 125 -3.25 1.13 -3.30
C LEU A 125 -2.41 1.43 -4.55
N ALA A 126 -1.90 2.66 -4.70
CA ALA A 126 -0.99 3.03 -5.77
C ALA A 126 0.32 2.22 -5.72
N ALA A 127 0.94 2.12 -4.55
CA ALA A 127 2.14 1.29 -4.36
C ALA A 127 1.84 -0.18 -4.66
N LYS A 128 0.79 -0.75 -4.06
CA LYS A 128 0.36 -2.14 -4.33
C LYS A 128 0.15 -2.38 -5.83
N THR A 129 -0.63 -1.54 -6.51
CA THR A 129 -0.97 -1.71 -7.94
C THR A 129 0.27 -1.63 -8.82
N SER A 130 1.11 -0.61 -8.66
CA SER A 130 2.33 -0.45 -9.46
C SER A 130 3.37 -1.56 -9.20
N ILE A 131 3.51 -2.02 -7.96
CA ILE A 131 4.37 -3.18 -7.62
C ILE A 131 3.86 -4.45 -8.29
N GLN A 132 2.55 -4.70 -8.26
CA GLN A 132 1.95 -5.84 -8.96
C GLN A 132 2.18 -5.78 -10.48
N MET A 133 2.09 -4.58 -11.08
CA MET A 133 2.41 -4.37 -12.48
C MET A 133 3.89 -4.68 -12.77
N SER A 134 4.80 -4.19 -11.93
CA SER A 134 6.25 -4.44 -12.04
C SER A 134 6.58 -5.93 -11.94
N TRP A 135 6.05 -6.62 -10.94
CA TRP A 135 6.27 -8.07 -10.77
C TRP A 135 5.68 -8.88 -11.92
N ARG A 136 4.49 -8.49 -12.41
CA ARG A 136 3.87 -9.09 -13.58
C ARG A 136 4.78 -8.95 -14.80
N GLN A 137 5.30 -7.75 -15.07
CA GLN A 137 6.21 -7.50 -16.20
C GLN A 137 7.49 -8.34 -16.09
N ILE A 138 8.10 -8.44 -14.91
CA ILE A 138 9.31 -9.25 -14.71
C ILE A 138 9.02 -10.74 -14.93
N LYS A 139 7.88 -11.24 -14.47
CA LYS A 139 7.47 -12.64 -14.70
C LYS A 139 7.18 -12.92 -16.17
N LEU A 140 6.54 -11.98 -16.87
CA LEU A 140 6.33 -12.07 -18.32
C LEU A 140 7.67 -12.10 -19.09
N GLY A 141 8.65 -11.31 -18.66
CA GLY A 141 10.01 -11.35 -19.24
C GLY A 141 10.74 -12.69 -19.04
N LYS A 142 10.27 -13.54 -18.13
CA LYS A 142 10.79 -14.91 -17.89
C LYS A 142 9.98 -15.99 -18.58
N ALA A 143 8.86 -15.64 -19.22
CA ALA A 143 8.03 -16.60 -19.95
C ALA A 143 8.72 -17.02 -21.25
N LYS A 144 8.59 -18.30 -21.61
CA LYS A 144 9.12 -18.84 -22.88
C LYS A 144 8.15 -18.67 -24.05
N ASP A 145 6.86 -18.71 -23.75
CA ASP A 145 5.75 -18.64 -24.70
C ASP A 145 4.50 -18.08 -24.02
N GLU A 146 3.43 -17.87 -24.80
CA GLU A 146 2.16 -17.30 -24.33
C GLU A 146 1.45 -18.19 -23.30
N ALA A 147 1.55 -19.52 -23.44
CA ALA A 147 0.97 -20.45 -22.48
C ALA A 147 1.66 -20.35 -21.11
N SER A 148 2.99 -20.29 -21.10
CA SER A 148 3.81 -20.08 -19.91
C SER A 148 3.55 -18.70 -19.29
N ALA A 149 3.37 -17.66 -20.12
CA ALA A 149 2.99 -16.33 -19.66
C ALA A 149 1.61 -16.34 -18.96
N GLY A 150 0.64 -17.05 -19.51
CA GLY A 150 -0.68 -17.26 -18.90
C GLY A 150 -0.58 -17.95 -17.54
N ILE A 151 0.21 -19.03 -17.44
CA ILE A 151 0.42 -19.75 -16.17
C ILE A 151 1.16 -18.88 -15.14
N LEU A 152 2.24 -18.20 -15.54
CA LEU A 152 3.03 -17.37 -14.64
C LEU A 152 2.24 -16.21 -14.07
N THR A 153 1.34 -15.63 -14.86
CA THR A 153 0.53 -14.50 -14.41
C THR A 153 -0.72 -14.90 -13.63
N SER A 154 -1.27 -16.09 -13.86
CA SER A 154 -2.46 -16.58 -13.15
C SER A 154 -2.13 -17.37 -11.89
N ALA A 155 -1.23 -18.35 -11.97
CA ALA A 155 -0.90 -19.26 -10.88
C ALA A 155 0.14 -18.68 -9.91
N TYR A 156 1.02 -17.80 -10.41
CA TYR A 156 2.11 -17.21 -9.63
C TYR A 156 2.03 -15.69 -9.54
N GLY A 157 0.88 -15.09 -9.90
CA GLY A 157 0.63 -13.68 -9.63
C GLY A 157 0.46 -13.46 -8.13
N THR A 158 1.33 -12.65 -7.51
CA THR A 158 1.22 -12.33 -6.09
C THR A 158 0.11 -11.30 -5.90
N ASN A 159 -1.06 -11.81 -5.58
CA ASN A 159 -2.18 -10.99 -5.15
C ASN A 159 -2.28 -11.03 -3.62
N TRP A 160 -2.21 -9.86 -2.99
CA TRP A 160 -2.38 -9.73 -1.55
C TRP A 160 -3.43 -8.66 -1.24
N SER A 161 -4.08 -8.77 -0.09
CA SER A 161 -5.01 -7.76 0.42
C SER A 161 -4.27 -6.76 1.29
N VAL A 162 -4.73 -5.51 1.28
CA VAL A 162 -4.29 -4.48 2.22
C VAL A 162 -5.50 -4.02 3.02
N ARG A 163 -5.32 -3.66 4.28
CA ARG A 163 -6.41 -3.02 5.03
C ARG A 163 -6.63 -1.62 4.45
N ILE A 164 -7.88 -1.26 4.19
CA ILE A 164 -8.29 0.10 3.81
C ILE A 164 -9.24 0.69 4.86
N GLY A 165 -9.37 2.01 4.85
CA GLY A 165 -10.16 2.83 5.77
C GLY A 165 -9.29 3.79 6.57
N ARG A 166 -8.11 4.16 6.07
CA ARG A 166 -7.23 5.11 6.75
C ARG A 166 -7.84 6.51 6.74
N VAL A 167 -7.67 7.22 7.84
CA VAL A 167 -8.12 8.60 8.00
C VAL A 167 -6.99 9.54 7.59
N ASP A 168 -7.29 10.50 6.71
CA ASP A 168 -6.32 11.50 6.28
C ASP A 168 -5.97 12.48 7.40
N SER A 169 -4.69 12.83 7.51
CA SER A 169 -4.25 13.95 8.32
C SER A 169 -4.47 15.27 7.60
N MET A 170 -4.93 16.27 8.34
CA MET A 170 -5.11 17.65 7.84
C MET A 170 -3.88 18.53 8.08
N THR A 171 -2.86 17.99 8.76
CA THR A 171 -1.65 18.71 9.11
C THR A 171 -0.43 17.95 8.62
N PRO A 172 0.59 18.63 8.08
CA PRO A 172 1.83 17.98 7.66
C PRO A 172 2.51 17.34 8.87
N ALA A 173 3.14 16.19 8.66
CA ALA A 173 3.92 15.54 9.69
C ALA A 173 5.11 16.44 10.11
N PRO A 174 5.62 16.35 11.35
CA PRO A 174 6.75 17.16 11.79
C PRO A 174 8.01 16.94 10.92
N ALA A 175 8.65 18.04 10.52
CA ALA A 175 9.88 18.00 9.72
C ALA A 175 11.07 17.39 10.49
N GLY A 176 12.09 16.92 9.74
CA GLY A 176 13.32 16.39 10.31
C GLY A 176 13.25 14.96 10.83
N ARG A 177 12.16 14.23 10.52
CA ARG A 177 12.00 12.81 10.87
C ARG A 177 12.48 11.84 9.79
N LEU A 178 12.58 12.33 8.56
CA LEU A 178 12.95 11.52 7.40
C LEU A 178 14.43 11.63 7.08
N LEU A 179 14.93 10.63 6.36
CA LEU A 179 16.27 10.62 5.82
C LEU A 179 16.46 11.74 4.79
N SER A 180 17.71 12.21 4.67
CA SER A 180 18.09 13.09 3.57
C SER A 180 18.01 12.34 2.22
N PRO A 181 17.98 13.03 1.07
CA PRO A 181 17.83 12.38 -0.24
C PRO A 181 18.94 11.40 -0.64
N ASP A 182 20.13 11.45 -0.02
CA ASP A 182 21.23 10.51 -0.31
C ASP A 182 21.92 10.04 0.99
N PRO A 183 21.21 9.29 1.85
CA PRO A 183 21.68 8.94 3.18
C PRO A 183 22.72 7.81 3.12
N SER A 184 23.67 7.77 4.06
CA SER A 184 24.64 6.67 4.18
C SER A 184 23.94 5.34 4.52
N ALA A 185 24.64 4.21 4.34
CA ALA A 185 24.08 2.90 4.70
C ALA A 185 23.79 2.79 6.21
N GLU A 186 24.62 3.41 7.04
CA GLU A 186 24.46 3.48 8.49
C GLU A 186 23.28 4.38 8.90
N GLU A 187 23.05 5.47 8.18
CA GLU A 187 21.88 6.34 8.41
C GLU A 187 20.59 5.59 8.10
N VAL A 188 20.54 4.85 6.98
CA VAL A 188 19.39 4.00 6.63
C VAL A 188 19.14 2.94 7.70
N GLN A 189 20.20 2.24 8.12
CA GLN A 189 20.10 1.23 9.17
C GLN A 189 19.57 1.82 10.48
N SER A 190 20.11 2.96 10.89
CA SER A 190 19.73 3.63 12.13
C SER A 190 18.27 4.09 12.09
N PHE A 191 17.83 4.65 10.96
CA PHE A 191 16.46 5.09 10.74
C PHE A 191 15.46 3.92 10.90
N PHE A 192 15.65 2.83 10.17
CA PHE A 192 14.72 1.69 10.26
C PHE A 192 14.78 0.94 11.59
N ASN A 193 15.94 0.91 12.25
CA ASN A 193 16.07 0.35 13.59
C ASN A 193 15.27 1.15 14.64
N ALA A 194 15.12 2.46 14.44
CA ALA A 194 14.29 3.32 15.28
C ALA A 194 12.81 3.31 14.89
N LEU A 195 12.50 3.16 13.60
CA LEU A 195 11.14 3.25 13.07
C LEU A 195 10.21 2.21 13.72
N GLY A 196 9.19 2.68 14.43
CA GLY A 196 8.22 1.81 15.11
C GLY A 196 8.80 1.00 16.29
N ASN A 197 10.07 1.19 16.64
CA ASN A 197 10.74 0.44 17.70
C ASN A 197 10.54 1.12 19.07
N LYS A 198 10.04 0.36 20.04
CA LYS A 198 9.85 0.83 21.42
C LYS A 198 11.09 0.69 22.30
N ASN A 199 12.07 -0.10 21.86
CA ASN A 199 13.22 -0.54 22.66
C ASN A 199 14.53 -0.01 22.08
N VAL A 200 14.53 1.20 21.50
CA VAL A 200 15.72 1.79 20.88
C VAL A 200 16.81 1.98 21.92
N GLY A 201 17.99 1.41 21.67
CA GLY A 201 19.15 1.48 22.58
C GLY A 201 19.19 0.37 23.64
N GLU A 202 18.18 -0.50 23.71
CA GLU A 202 18.24 -1.71 24.53
C GLU A 202 18.96 -2.84 23.78
N SER A 203 19.87 -3.54 24.45
CA SER A 203 20.60 -4.67 23.88
C SER A 203 20.60 -5.86 24.85
N GLY A 204 20.23 -7.04 24.36
CA GLY A 204 20.24 -8.27 25.13
C GLY A 204 19.69 -9.45 24.32
N PRO A 205 19.96 -10.70 24.75
CA PRO A 205 19.53 -11.90 24.03
C PRO A 205 18.00 -12.08 23.94
N PHE A 206 17.24 -11.32 24.73
CA PHE A 206 15.77 -11.35 24.77
C PHE A 206 15.12 -10.03 24.39
N THR A 207 15.90 -9.02 23.99
CA THR A 207 15.34 -7.74 23.53
C THR A 207 14.63 -7.97 22.20
N PRO A 208 13.33 -7.67 22.08
CA PRO A 208 12.63 -7.79 20.81
C PRO A 208 13.28 -6.89 19.76
N LYS A 209 13.59 -7.45 18.59
CA LYS A 209 14.05 -6.66 17.44
C LYS A 209 12.97 -5.65 17.03
N GLY A 210 13.41 -4.50 16.52
CA GLY A 210 12.52 -3.51 15.92
C GLY A 210 11.70 -4.12 14.77
N PRO A 211 10.52 -3.54 14.46
CA PRO A 211 9.61 -4.09 13.45
C PRO A 211 10.21 -4.09 12.03
N PHE A 212 11.11 -3.12 11.74
CA PHE A 212 11.85 -3.02 10.48
C PHE A 212 13.32 -3.38 10.68
N SER A 213 13.55 -4.56 11.24
CA SER A 213 14.90 -5.16 11.36
C SER A 213 15.59 -5.32 10.00
N GLU A 214 16.80 -5.84 10.00
CA GLU A 214 17.75 -5.71 8.89
C GLU A 214 17.23 -6.27 7.56
N LYS A 215 16.53 -7.41 7.60
CA LYS A 215 15.86 -8.00 6.43
C LYS A 215 14.83 -7.05 5.81
N TYR A 216 13.98 -6.48 6.65
CA TYR A 216 12.83 -5.67 6.25
C TYR A 216 13.25 -4.27 5.81
N SER A 217 14.20 -3.65 6.52
CA SER A 217 14.78 -2.37 6.12
C SER A 217 15.45 -2.48 4.74
N PHE A 218 16.19 -3.56 4.50
CA PHE A 218 16.85 -3.80 3.21
C PHE A 218 15.83 -3.87 2.08
N LEU A 219 14.77 -4.67 2.22
CA LEU A 219 13.75 -4.83 1.19
C LEU A 219 13.02 -3.54 0.84
N ILE A 220 12.51 -2.84 1.85
CA ILE A 220 11.60 -1.72 1.63
C ILE A 220 12.34 -0.47 1.18
N TRP A 221 13.54 -0.22 1.72
CA TRP A 221 14.35 0.93 1.35
C TRP A 221 14.82 0.84 -0.10
N THR A 222 15.42 -0.29 -0.49
CA THR A 222 16.02 -0.42 -1.82
C THR A 222 14.96 -0.45 -2.91
N ALA A 223 13.83 -1.13 -2.66
CA ALA A 223 12.70 -1.14 -3.59
C ALA A 223 12.05 0.24 -3.78
N ALA A 224 12.19 1.15 -2.80
CA ALA A 224 11.68 2.51 -2.87
C ALA A 224 12.66 3.49 -3.55
N GLN A 225 13.88 3.06 -3.89
CA GLN A 225 14.85 3.93 -4.56
C GLN A 225 14.62 3.96 -6.08
N PRO A 226 14.95 5.09 -6.75
CA PRO A 226 14.89 5.18 -8.21
C PRO A 226 15.73 4.12 -8.94
N ASP A 227 16.83 3.71 -8.32
CA ASP A 227 17.70 2.63 -8.78
C ASP A 227 17.88 1.60 -7.63
N PRO A 228 17.03 0.56 -7.59
CA PRO A 228 17.09 -0.45 -6.54
C PRO A 228 18.42 -1.20 -6.49
N GLU A 229 19.03 -1.50 -7.64
CA GLU A 229 20.28 -2.27 -7.69
C GLU A 229 21.43 -1.48 -7.06
N LYS A 230 21.57 -0.20 -7.43
CA LYS A 230 22.56 0.69 -6.82
C LYS A 230 22.31 0.90 -5.32
N ALA A 231 21.05 0.98 -4.91
CA ALA A 231 20.69 1.09 -3.50
C ALA A 231 21.06 -0.18 -2.71
N GLU A 232 20.84 -1.35 -3.29
CA GLU A 232 21.25 -2.63 -2.70
C GLU A 232 22.77 -2.74 -2.58
N GLU A 233 23.53 -2.30 -3.59
CA GLU A 233 24.99 -2.24 -3.53
C GLU A 233 25.47 -1.30 -2.41
N LYS A 234 24.85 -0.12 -2.29
CA LYS A 234 25.16 0.85 -1.21
C LYS A 234 24.92 0.23 0.17
N LEU A 235 23.77 -0.41 0.39
CA LEU A 235 23.49 -1.06 1.68
C LEU A 235 24.36 -2.27 1.94
N ALA A 236 24.69 -3.07 0.92
CA ALA A 236 25.51 -4.27 1.07
C ALA A 236 26.98 -3.99 1.44
N THR A 237 27.40 -2.73 1.53
CA THR A 237 28.65 -2.33 2.19
C THR A 237 28.67 -2.73 3.67
N LEU A 238 27.50 -2.79 4.31
CA LEU A 238 27.34 -3.31 5.66
C LEU A 238 27.20 -4.84 5.65
N PRO A 239 27.99 -5.59 6.45
CA PRO A 239 27.96 -7.06 6.44
C PRO A 239 26.58 -7.66 6.66
N VAL A 240 25.76 -7.04 7.51
CA VAL A 240 24.41 -7.52 7.81
C VAL A 240 23.47 -7.46 6.60
N TYR A 241 23.67 -6.51 5.69
CA TYR A 241 22.87 -6.38 4.47
C TYR A 241 23.43 -7.18 3.29
N ALA A 242 24.74 -7.46 3.28
CA ALA A 242 25.36 -8.28 2.24
C ALA A 242 24.76 -9.69 2.16
N GLU A 243 24.44 -10.30 3.31
CA GLU A 243 23.80 -11.62 3.36
C GLU A 243 22.37 -11.57 2.80
N TRP A 244 21.57 -10.58 3.23
CA TRP A 244 20.21 -10.40 2.70
C TRP A 244 20.19 -10.12 1.20
N LYS A 245 21.13 -9.33 0.69
CA LYS A 245 21.27 -9.11 -0.76
C LYS A 245 21.47 -10.44 -1.49
N LYS A 246 22.38 -11.30 -1.02
CA LYS A 246 22.65 -12.61 -1.64
C LYS A 246 21.40 -13.50 -1.65
N ASP A 247 20.64 -13.52 -0.57
CA ASP A 247 19.42 -14.32 -0.46
C ASP A 247 18.31 -13.83 -1.39
N PHE A 248 18.08 -12.50 -1.45
CA PHE A 248 17.09 -11.93 -2.35
C PHE A 248 17.51 -12.01 -3.82
N ASP A 249 18.80 -11.88 -4.14
CA ASP A 249 19.33 -12.13 -5.48
C ASP A 249 19.07 -13.58 -5.91
N ARG A 250 19.29 -14.55 -5.01
CA ARG A 250 18.98 -15.96 -5.28
C ARG A 250 17.49 -16.15 -5.55
N SER A 251 16.63 -15.57 -4.72
CA SER A 251 15.17 -15.65 -4.89
C SER A 251 14.72 -15.01 -6.22
N ARG A 252 15.21 -13.80 -6.54
CA ARG A 252 14.85 -13.07 -7.77
C ARG A 252 15.31 -13.75 -9.06
N LYS A 253 16.35 -14.58 -9.02
CA LYS A 253 16.78 -15.41 -10.16
C LYS A 253 15.81 -16.56 -10.46
N THR A 254 15.07 -17.04 -9.46
CA THR A 254 14.03 -18.05 -9.69
C THR A 254 12.86 -17.49 -10.52
N VAL A 255 12.08 -18.37 -11.15
CA VAL A 255 10.92 -17.96 -11.95
C VAL A 255 9.83 -17.32 -11.08
N THR A 256 9.58 -17.89 -9.90
CA THR A 256 8.48 -17.47 -9.02
C THR A 256 8.84 -16.34 -8.07
N ARG A 257 10.13 -16.17 -7.72
CA ARG A 257 10.64 -15.13 -6.81
C ARG A 257 9.99 -15.16 -5.42
N ASN A 258 9.59 -16.35 -4.97
CA ASN A 258 8.68 -16.52 -3.85
C ASN A 258 9.16 -15.84 -2.57
N ASP A 259 10.38 -16.14 -2.11
CA ASP A 259 10.87 -15.61 -0.84
C ASP A 259 10.95 -14.08 -0.85
N TYR A 260 11.44 -13.49 -1.94
CA TYR A 260 11.49 -12.03 -2.11
C TYR A 260 10.08 -11.42 -2.06
N GLU A 261 9.12 -11.97 -2.81
CA GLU A 261 7.78 -11.38 -2.88
C GLU A 261 6.97 -11.57 -1.60
N VAL A 262 7.07 -12.73 -0.94
CA VAL A 262 6.41 -13.00 0.35
C VAL A 262 6.96 -12.09 1.44
N ASP A 263 8.28 -11.99 1.56
CA ASP A 263 8.93 -11.15 2.55
C ASP A 263 8.67 -9.67 2.30
N PHE A 264 8.61 -9.26 1.02
CA PHE A 264 8.23 -7.92 0.65
C PHE A 264 6.80 -7.61 1.08
N VAL A 265 5.83 -8.49 0.81
CA VAL A 265 4.42 -8.30 1.22
C VAL A 265 4.30 -8.21 2.74
N GLU A 266 5.01 -9.05 3.49
CA GLU A 266 5.04 -8.99 4.96
C GLU A 266 5.58 -7.63 5.46
N THR A 267 6.66 -7.16 4.84
CA THR A 267 7.27 -5.86 5.17
C THR A 267 6.34 -4.70 4.85
N PHE A 268 5.74 -4.75 3.66
CA PHE A 268 4.81 -3.76 3.18
C PHE A 268 3.61 -3.66 4.12
N ASP A 269 3.02 -4.78 4.55
CA ASP A 269 1.90 -4.79 5.49
C ASP A 269 2.28 -4.17 6.85
N LYS A 270 3.48 -4.44 7.36
CA LYS A 270 3.98 -3.77 8.59
C LYS A 270 4.09 -2.26 8.41
N LEU A 271 4.65 -1.82 7.27
CA LEU A 271 4.85 -0.40 6.97
C LEU A 271 3.53 0.36 6.85
N VAL A 272 2.59 -0.16 6.06
CA VAL A 272 1.33 0.53 5.78
C VAL A 272 0.34 0.53 6.96
N ASN A 273 0.63 -0.20 8.03
CA ASN A 273 -0.16 -0.15 9.26
C ASN A 273 0.53 0.66 10.36
N LEU A 274 1.72 1.22 10.10
CA LEU A 274 2.49 1.98 11.07
C LEU A 274 1.88 3.36 11.30
N GLY A 275 1.45 3.63 12.53
CA GLY A 275 0.86 4.91 12.93
C GLY A 275 -0.52 5.22 12.35
N SER A 276 -1.03 4.40 11.41
CA SER A 276 -2.31 4.63 10.76
C SER A 276 -3.51 4.52 11.72
N THR A 277 -4.42 5.48 11.60
CA THR A 277 -5.75 5.43 12.23
C THR A 277 -6.77 4.95 11.20
N PHE A 278 -7.67 4.05 11.60
CA PHE A 278 -8.66 3.46 10.70
C PHE A 278 -10.09 3.78 11.14
N ASP A 279 -10.91 4.21 10.20
CA ASP A 279 -12.36 4.23 10.32
C ASP A 279 -12.95 2.90 9.85
N ASN A 280 -13.57 2.18 10.78
CA ASN A 280 -14.19 0.88 10.51
C ASN A 280 -15.51 0.99 9.74
N LEU A 281 -16.02 2.19 9.49
CA LEU A 281 -17.20 2.45 8.66
C LEU A 281 -16.83 3.01 7.28
N ALA A 282 -15.55 3.31 7.05
CA ALA A 282 -15.07 3.81 5.77
C ALA A 282 -15.43 2.87 4.61
N TYR A 283 -15.94 3.49 3.54
CA TYR A 283 -16.31 2.87 2.26
C TYR A 283 -17.51 1.92 2.30
N LEU A 284 -18.26 1.93 3.40
CA LEU A 284 -19.45 1.12 3.56
C LEU A 284 -20.70 1.94 3.22
N LYS A 285 -21.75 1.23 2.80
CA LYS A 285 -23.07 1.82 2.57
C LYS A 285 -24.19 0.91 3.08
N PRO A 286 -25.38 1.45 3.36
CA PRO A 286 -26.52 0.62 3.69
C PRO A 286 -26.86 -0.36 2.56
N ILE A 287 -27.37 -1.55 2.90
CA ILE A 287 -27.86 -2.52 1.91
C ILE A 287 -29.39 -2.46 1.88
N GLU A 288 -29.95 -2.16 0.70
CA GLU A 288 -31.38 -2.36 0.44
C GLU A 288 -31.66 -3.84 0.18
N VAL A 289 -32.47 -4.45 1.04
CA VAL A 289 -32.94 -5.84 0.89
C VAL A 289 -34.42 -5.80 0.50
N ASN A 290 -34.71 -6.32 -0.70
CA ASN A 290 -36.08 -6.52 -1.16
C ASN A 290 -36.56 -7.90 -0.70
N MET A 291 -37.41 -7.93 0.32
CA MET A 291 -38.07 -9.17 0.72
C MET A 291 -39.31 -9.38 -0.15
N LYS A 292 -39.34 -10.48 -0.90
CA LYS A 292 -40.55 -10.98 -1.54
C LYS A 292 -41.28 -11.85 -0.52
N ILE A 293 -42.53 -11.49 -0.21
CA ILE A 293 -43.46 -12.33 0.55
C ILE A 293 -44.05 -13.37 -0.39
#